data_AF-A0A258YKD0-F1
#
_entry.id   AF-A0A258YKD0-F1
#
_cell.length_a   1.000
_cell.length_b   1.000
_cell.length_c   1.000
_cell.angle_alpha   90.00
_cell.angle_beta   90.00
_cell.angle_gamma   90.00
#
_symmetry.space_group_name_H-M   'P 1'
#
loop_
_entity.id
_entity.type
_entity.pdbx_description
1 polymer ?
#
loop_
_entity_poly.entity_id
_entity_poly.type
_entity_poly.pdbx_seq_one_letter_code
_entity_poly.pdbx_strand_id
1 'polypeptide(L)'
;MITAEQHLALIEECKIWHQTLAKYKEMINQLKNELYLFAPGKTEHKTLEGIEHFHNQFHIQLINVHDLKHEIKHHVTEAERHPNFGHRIPHHYLKEKLDALLGFIENLKAEFHQFILK
;
A
#
# COMPACT_ATOMS: atom_id res chain seq x y z
N MET A 1 -13.02 -19.15 21.63
CA MET A 1 -13.23 -17.74 21.98
C MET A 1 -11.87 -17.07 22.01
N ILE A 2 -11.74 -15.88 21.41
CA ILE A 2 -10.52 -15.08 21.45
C ILE A 2 -10.43 -14.45 22.85
N THR A 3 -9.27 -14.47 23.50
CA THR A 3 -9.09 -13.82 24.81
C THR A 3 -9.07 -12.29 24.65
N ALA A 4 -9.35 -11.54 25.72
CA ALA A 4 -9.26 -10.08 25.68
C ALA A 4 -7.85 -9.60 25.25
N GLU A 5 -6.81 -10.32 25.66
CA GLU A 5 -5.42 -10.07 25.25
C GLU A 5 -5.20 -10.28 23.74
N GLN A 6 -5.74 -11.37 23.19
CA GLN A 6 -5.65 -11.64 21.75
C GLN A 6 -6.43 -10.59 20.94
N HIS A 7 -7.57 -10.12 21.43
CA HIS A 7 -8.35 -9.06 20.78
C HIS A 7 -7.59 -7.73 20.72
N LEU A 8 -6.94 -7.33 21.82
CA LEU A 8 -6.09 -6.14 21.87
C LEU A 8 -4.89 -6.25 20.92
N ALA A 9 -4.26 -7.44 20.85
CA ALA A 9 -3.15 -7.68 19.94
C ALA A 9 -3.52 -7.47 18.47
N LEU A 10 -4.72 -7.90 18.05
CA LEU A 10 -5.22 -7.71 16.68
C LEU A 10 -5.43 -6.23 16.34
N ILE A 11 -5.95 -5.44 17.29
CA ILE A 11 -6.14 -3.99 17.12
C ILE A 11 -4.79 -3.28 16.99
N GLU A 12 -3.83 -3.60 17.85
CA GLU A 12 -2.48 -3.03 17.76
C GLU A 12 -1.80 -3.40 16.45
N GLU A 13 -1.96 -4.63 15.98
CA GLU A 13 -1.44 -5.06 14.68
C GLU A 13 -2.04 -4.23 13.52
N CYS A 14 -3.35 -3.97 13.54
CA CYS A 14 -3.99 -3.12 12.54
C CYS A 14 -3.46 -1.68 12.56
N LYS A 15 -3.15 -1.12 13.73
CA LYS A 15 -2.54 0.22 13.84
C LYS A 15 -1.16 0.24 13.21
N ILE A 16 -0.36 -0.81 13.43
CA ILE A 16 0.94 -0.98 12.77
C ILE A 16 0.77 -1.03 11.26
N TRP A 17 -0.17 -1.83 10.74
CA TRP A 17 -0.43 -1.90 9.30
C TRP A 17 -0.82 -0.54 8.71
N HIS A 18 -1.65 0.23 9.41
CA HIS A 18 -2.04 1.56 8.96
C HIS A 18 -0.85 2.54 8.90
N GLN A 19 0.07 2.46 9.86
CA GLN A 19 1.33 3.22 9.83
C GLN A 19 2.24 2.77 8.69
N THR A 20 2.37 1.47 8.45
CA THR A 20 3.13 0.93 7.33
C THR A 20 2.59 1.46 6.00
N LEU A 21 1.27 1.40 5.79
CA LEU A 21 0.65 1.94 4.58
C LEU A 21 0.86 3.45 4.42
N ALA A 22 0.97 4.21 5.51
CA ALA A 22 1.33 5.62 5.43
C ALA A 22 2.76 5.83 4.89
N LYS A 23 3.73 5.02 5.36
CA LYS A 23 5.10 5.05 4.86
C LYS A 23 5.17 4.68 3.37
N TYR A 24 4.43 3.66 2.95
CA TYR A 24 4.38 3.26 1.54
C TYR A 24 3.73 4.34 0.65
N LYS A 25 2.70 5.04 1.15
CA LYS A 25 2.14 6.21 0.46
C LYS A 25 3.20 7.30 0.25
N GLU A 26 3.97 7.64 1.28
CA GLU A 26 5.03 8.64 1.19
C GLU A 26 6.11 8.22 0.18
N MET A 27 6.53 6.96 0.24
CA MET A 27 7.48 6.38 -0.71
C MET A 27 6.98 6.47 -2.15
N ILE A 28 5.73 6.09 -2.45
CA ILE A 28 5.19 6.21 -3.81
C ILE A 28 5.19 7.67 -4.28
N ASN A 29 4.90 8.64 -3.40
CA ASN A 29 4.98 10.06 -3.76
C ASN A 29 6.42 10.50 -4.06
N GLN A 30 7.42 9.96 -3.35
CA GLN A 30 8.83 10.20 -3.67
C GLN A 30 9.19 9.65 -5.06
N LEU A 31 8.79 8.41 -5.37
CA LEU A 31 9.04 7.82 -6.70
C LEU A 31 8.36 8.60 -7.82
N LYS A 32 7.14 9.13 -7.58
CA LYS A 32 6.49 10.05 -8.52
C LYS A 32 7.30 11.32 -8.75
N ASN A 33 7.85 11.92 -7.69
CA ASN A 33 8.68 13.10 -7.82
C ASN A 33 9.96 12.81 -8.61
N GLU A 34 10.60 11.67 -8.36
CA GLU A 34 11.75 11.22 -9.15
C GLU A 34 11.39 11.04 -10.63
N LEU A 35 10.22 10.44 -10.93
CA LEU A 35 9.74 10.30 -12.30
C LEU A 35 9.51 11.67 -12.96
N TYR A 36 8.94 12.64 -12.24
CA TYR A 36 8.76 14.01 -12.74
C TYR A 36 10.09 14.73 -12.99
N LEU A 37 11.15 14.41 -12.24
CA LEU A 37 12.49 14.96 -12.48
C LEU A 37 13.20 14.25 -13.64
N PHE A 38 12.92 12.97 -13.86
CA PHE A 38 13.51 12.16 -14.94
C PHE A 38 12.89 12.43 -16.32
N ALA A 39 11.57 12.63 -16.37
CA ALA A 39 10.81 12.72 -17.62
C ALA A 39 11.19 13.88 -18.57
N PRO A 40 11.54 15.10 -18.10
CA PRO A 40 11.83 16.23 -18.97
C PRO A 40 12.99 15.94 -19.96
N GLY A 41 12.78 16.29 -21.23
CA GLY A 41 13.79 16.14 -22.28
C GLY A 41 13.95 14.72 -22.85
N LYS A 42 13.20 13.73 -22.35
CA LYS A 42 13.16 12.39 -22.94
C LYS A 42 12.24 12.40 -24.17
N THR A 43 12.75 11.93 -25.30
CA THR A 43 12.01 11.90 -26.59
C THR A 43 11.97 10.51 -27.22
N GLU A 44 12.75 9.57 -26.71
CA GLU A 44 12.73 8.19 -27.19
C GLU A 44 11.41 7.52 -26.83
N HIS A 45 10.75 6.92 -27.84
CA HIS A 45 9.43 6.32 -27.69
C HIS A 45 9.34 5.31 -26.54
N LYS A 46 10.30 4.38 -26.43
CA LYS A 46 10.35 3.38 -25.36
C LYS A 46 10.46 4.02 -23.97
N THR A 47 11.17 5.14 -23.87
CA THR A 47 11.32 5.88 -22.62
C THR A 47 10.01 6.58 -22.26
N LEU A 48 9.30 7.15 -23.24
CA LEU A 48 7.98 7.76 -23.02
C LEU A 48 6.94 6.73 -22.57
N GLU A 49 6.91 5.55 -23.18
CA GLU A 49 6.04 4.45 -22.75
C GLU A 49 6.34 4.00 -21.31
N GLY A 50 7.62 3.89 -20.95
CA GLY A 50 8.02 3.58 -19.58
C GLY A 50 7.59 4.65 -18.58
N ILE A 51 7.73 5.94 -18.93
CA ILE A 51 7.27 7.05 -18.10
C ILE A 51 5.76 6.96 -17.86
N GLU A 52 4.97 6.74 -18.92
CA GLU A 52 3.52 6.58 -18.80
C GLU A 52 3.15 5.37 -17.93
N HIS A 53 3.83 4.24 -18.15
CA HIS A 53 3.64 3.03 -17.36
C HIS A 53 3.84 3.30 -15.86
N PHE A 54 4.98 3.87 -15.46
CA PHE A 54 5.26 4.13 -14.05
C PHE A 54 4.34 5.21 -13.46
N HIS A 55 4.00 6.24 -14.22
CA HIS A 55 3.03 7.25 -13.78
C HIS A 55 1.68 6.61 -13.42
N ASN A 56 1.18 5.74 -14.30
CA ASN A 56 -0.09 5.04 -14.11
C ASN A 56 0.00 4.04 -12.95
N GLN A 57 1.08 3.27 -12.85
CA GLN A 57 1.27 2.32 -11.75
C GLN A 57 1.31 3.02 -10.40
N PHE A 58 2.05 4.12 -10.25
CA PHE A 58 2.08 4.88 -9.00
C PHE A 58 0.71 5.46 -8.64
N HIS A 59 -0.07 5.92 -9.62
CA HIS A 59 -1.44 6.38 -9.39
C HIS A 59 -2.34 5.25 -8.86
N ILE A 60 -2.32 4.08 -9.50
CA ILE A 60 -3.10 2.91 -9.08
C ILE A 60 -2.69 2.46 -7.67
N GLN A 61 -1.39 2.40 -7.36
CA GLN A 61 -0.95 1.97 -6.04
C GLN A 61 -1.31 2.96 -4.92
N LEU A 62 -1.39 4.26 -5.20
CA LEU A 62 -1.91 5.23 -4.23
C LEU A 62 -3.39 4.98 -3.90
N ILE A 63 -4.20 4.58 -4.89
CA ILE A 63 -5.60 4.19 -4.68
C ILE A 63 -5.67 2.92 -3.84
N ASN A 64 -4.92 1.88 -4.21
CA ASN A 64 -4.89 0.61 -3.45
C ASN A 64 -4.48 0.80 -1.99
N VAL A 65 -3.46 1.63 -1.73
CA VAL A 65 -3.02 1.97 -0.37
C VAL A 65 -4.11 2.72 0.39
N HIS A 66 -4.79 3.68 -0.26
CA HIS A 66 -5.90 4.39 0.37
C HIS A 66 -7.05 3.45 0.75
N ASP A 67 -7.46 2.58 -0.17
CA ASP A 67 -8.60 1.70 0.03
C ASP A 67 -8.31 0.66 1.11
N LEU A 68 -7.11 0.06 1.12
CA LEU A 68 -6.72 -0.88 2.16
C LEU A 68 -6.62 -0.20 3.54
N LYS A 69 -6.13 1.06 3.61
CA LYS A 69 -6.16 1.82 4.87
C LYS A 69 -7.58 2.02 5.37
N HIS A 70 -8.53 2.29 4.46
CA HIS A 70 -9.93 2.45 4.82
C HIS A 70 -10.54 1.13 5.32
N GLU A 71 -10.29 0.01 4.64
CA GLU A 71 -10.73 -1.32 5.05
C GLU A 71 -10.20 -1.69 6.45
N ILE A 72 -8.90 -1.48 6.71
CA ILE A 72 -8.30 -1.75 8.03
C ILE A 72 -8.91 -0.86 9.11
N LYS A 73 -9.13 0.43 8.83
CA LYS A 73 -9.76 1.34 9.80
C LYS A 73 -11.18 0.89 10.14
N HIS A 74 -11.95 0.47 9.15
CA HIS A 74 -13.29 -0.08 9.36
C HIS A 74 -13.22 -1.35 10.21
N HIS A 75 -12.28 -2.26 9.93
CA HIS A 75 -12.08 -3.47 10.73
C HIS A 75 -11.77 -3.18 12.21
N VAL A 76 -10.89 -2.21 12.48
CA VAL A 76 -10.59 -1.77 13.87
C VAL A 76 -11.83 -1.21 14.56
N THR A 77 -12.58 -0.33 13.88
CA THR A 77 -13.79 0.28 14.47
C THR A 77 -14.85 -0.79 14.80
N GLU A 78 -15.01 -1.79 13.95
CA GLU A 78 -15.93 -2.92 14.20
C GLU A 78 -15.43 -3.81 15.36
N ALA A 79 -14.13 -4.08 15.42
CA ALA A 79 -13.51 -4.85 16.51
C ALA A 79 -13.75 -4.17 17.86
N GLU A 80 -13.51 -2.86 17.95
CA GLU A 80 -13.72 -2.06 19.17
C GLU A 80 -15.18 -2.02 19.62
N ARG A 81 -16.13 -1.98 18.68
CA ARG A 81 -17.58 -1.93 18.99
C ARG A 81 -18.16 -3.28 19.36
N HIS A 82 -17.59 -4.36 18.82
CA HIS A 82 -18.17 -5.69 18.91
C HIS A 82 -17.11 -6.78 19.18
N PRO A 83 -16.53 -6.83 20.39
CA PRO A 83 -15.46 -7.78 20.72
C PRO A 83 -15.87 -9.27 20.62
N ASN A 84 -17.17 -9.57 20.68
CA ASN A 84 -17.72 -10.93 20.55
C ASN A 84 -18.30 -11.26 19.16
N PHE A 85 -18.32 -10.30 18.23
CA PHE A 85 -18.95 -10.49 16.93
C PHE A 85 -17.89 -10.95 15.93
N GLY A 86 -18.17 -12.05 15.21
CA GLY A 86 -17.29 -12.54 14.16
C GLY A 86 -17.01 -11.42 13.16
N HIS A 87 -15.74 -11.06 12.99
CA HIS A 87 -15.34 -9.97 12.11
C HIS A 87 -15.91 -10.22 10.69
N ARG A 88 -16.66 -9.25 10.15
CA ARG A 88 -17.20 -9.33 8.77
C ARG A 88 -16.11 -9.62 7.73
N ILE A 89 -14.90 -9.12 7.98
CA ILE A 89 -13.70 -9.41 7.21
C ILE A 89 -12.72 -10.13 8.13
N PRO A 90 -12.25 -11.34 7.78
CA PRO A 90 -11.23 -12.03 8.55
C PRO A 90 -9.94 -11.23 8.63
N HIS A 91 -9.36 -11.08 9.82
CA HIS A 91 -8.08 -10.38 10.03
C HIS A 91 -6.95 -10.90 9.14
N HIS A 92 -6.89 -12.22 8.95
CA HIS A 92 -5.92 -12.87 8.05
C HIS A 92 -6.03 -12.39 6.60
N TYR A 93 -7.25 -12.11 6.12
CA TYR A 93 -7.45 -11.64 4.75
C TYR A 93 -6.91 -10.22 4.53
N LEU A 94 -7.02 -9.35 5.56
CA LEU A 94 -6.39 -8.03 5.53
C LEU A 94 -4.86 -8.14 5.50
N LYS A 95 -4.30 -9.11 6.25
CA LYS A 95 -2.86 -9.38 6.26
C LYS A 95 -2.36 -9.85 4.89
N GLU A 96 -3.06 -10.79 4.25
CA GLU A 96 -2.72 -11.25 2.90
C GLU A 96 -2.77 -10.11 1.87
N LYS A 97 -3.84 -9.28 1.90
CA LYS A 97 -3.96 -8.10 1.04
C LYS A 97 -2.80 -7.12 1.26
N LEU A 98 -2.46 -6.87 2.52
CA LEU A 98 -1.33 -6.01 2.88
C LEU A 98 -0.05 -6.56 2.29
N ASP A 99 0.30 -7.81 2.57
CA ASP A 99 1.57 -8.39 2.14
C ASP A 99 1.70 -8.44 0.61
N ALA A 100 0.60 -8.77 -0.09
CA ALA A 100 0.57 -8.72 -1.55
C ALA A 100 0.80 -7.30 -2.09
N LEU A 101 0.14 -6.30 -1.50
CA LEU A 101 0.30 -4.89 -1.91
C LEU A 101 1.72 -4.38 -1.64
N LEU A 102 2.27 -4.66 -0.46
CA LEU A 102 3.63 -4.23 -0.12
C LEU A 102 4.66 -4.89 -1.04
N GLY A 103 4.54 -6.20 -1.29
CA GLY A 103 5.42 -6.92 -2.21
C GLY A 103 5.34 -6.37 -3.64
N PHE A 104 4.15 -6.05 -4.13
CA PHE A 104 3.97 -5.41 -5.43
C PHE A 104 4.67 -4.05 -5.51
N ILE A 105 4.50 -3.20 -4.49
CA ILE A 105 5.11 -1.86 -4.48
C ILE A 105 6.64 -1.94 -4.41
N GLU A 106 7.22 -2.88 -3.65
CA GLU A 106 8.67 -3.06 -3.61
C GLU A 106 9.22 -3.52 -4.97
N ASN A 107 8.54 -4.43 -5.65
CA ASN A 107 8.93 -4.84 -7.00
C ASN A 107 8.84 -3.68 -7.99
N LEU A 108 7.72 -2.92 -7.96
CA LEU A 108 7.52 -1.75 -8.81
C LEU A 108 8.62 -0.70 -8.60
N LYS A 109 9.02 -0.46 -7.35
CA LYS A 109 10.12 0.44 -7.00
C LYS A 109 11.45 -0.04 -7.57
N ALA A 110 11.76 -1.33 -7.44
CA ALA A 110 12.99 -1.90 -7.99
C ALA A 110 13.04 -1.76 -9.52
N GLU A 111 11.93 -2.08 -10.20
CA GLU A 111 11.79 -1.92 -11.65
C GLU A 111 11.92 -0.45 -12.08
N PHE A 112 11.31 0.48 -11.35
CA PHE A 112 11.40 1.90 -11.61
C PHE A 112 12.84 2.43 -11.50
N HIS A 113 13.56 2.08 -10.42
CA HIS A 113 14.95 2.49 -10.26
C HIS A 113 15.84 1.91 -11.38
N GLN A 114 15.60 0.66 -11.80
CA GLN A 114 16.31 0.10 -12.96
C GLN A 114 15.96 0.82 -14.27
N PHE A 115 14.74 1.34 -14.40
CA PHE A 115 14.31 2.09 -15.57
C PHE A 115 14.99 3.46 -15.66
N ILE A 116 15.07 4.23 -14.57
CA ILE A 116 15.64 5.59 -14.60
C ILE A 116 17.18 5.63 -14.59
N LEU A 117 17.83 4.51 -14.21
CA LEU A 117 19.30 4.36 -14.22
C LEU A 117 19.85 3.91 -15.59
N LYS A 118 18.99 3.57 -16.55
CA LYS A 118 19.36 3.30 -17.94
C LYS A 118 19.57 4.59 -18.72
#